data_AF-A0A7C6A450-F1
#
_entry.id   AF-A0A7C6A450-F1
#
_cell.length_a   1.000
_cell.length_b   1.000
_cell.length_c   1.000
_cell.angle_alpha   90.00
_cell.angle_beta   90.00
_cell.angle_gamma   90.00
#
_symmetry.space_group_name_H-M   'P 1'
#
loop_
_entity.id
_entity.type
_entity.pdbx_description
1 polymer ?
#
loop_
_entity_poly.entity_id
_entity_poly.type
_entity_poly.pdbx_seq_one_letter_code
_entity_poly.pdbx_strand_id
1 'polypeptide(L)'
;MRWRVLPLLVATLGAQQPSEESKAAGPPEPRLSGSVDVGYRALSGVGGDYQSYRSVVNLGEGPKLFSLDGALLDPSHRLFDRLDLRMNSWGGDPYNTARLEARRDGVYRFSLDYRNIAYFNFLPSFADPTRERGLFLNQRALDSYRRTDELELVLLPGRRIMPYVAYSRNSSRGHGITTFVL
;
A
#
# COMPACT_ATOMS: atom_id res chain seq x y z
N MET A 1 2.75 -68.78 -64.96
CA MET A 1 3.00 -67.60 -64.10
C MET A 1 3.79 -68.04 -62.88
N ARG A 2 5.07 -67.66 -62.77
CA ARG A 2 5.96 -67.94 -61.63
C ARG A 2 6.56 -66.59 -61.22
N TRP A 3 6.17 -66.06 -60.06
CA TRP A 3 6.72 -64.80 -59.56
C TRP A 3 7.93 -65.07 -58.66
N ARG A 4 9.03 -64.38 -58.95
CA ARG A 4 10.27 -64.39 -58.18
C ARG A 4 10.15 -63.40 -57.02
N VAL A 5 10.49 -63.85 -55.82
CA VAL A 5 10.64 -63.01 -54.62
C VAL A 5 12.08 -62.47 -54.59
N LEU A 6 12.23 -61.16 -54.41
CA LEU A 6 13.49 -60.48 -54.10
C LEU A 6 13.39 -59.91 -52.67
N PRO A 7 14.35 -60.16 -51.77
CA PRO A 7 14.36 -59.55 -50.45
C PRO A 7 14.96 -58.15 -50.52
N LEU A 8 14.29 -57.18 -49.88
CA LEU A 8 14.80 -55.83 -49.67
C LEU A 8 15.65 -55.81 -48.38
N LEU A 9 16.90 -55.37 -48.52
CA LEU A 9 17.80 -55.03 -47.42
C LEU A 9 17.28 -53.79 -46.67
N VAL A 10 17.14 -53.91 -45.35
CA VAL A 10 16.87 -52.78 -44.45
C VAL A 10 18.21 -52.20 -43.98
N ALA A 11 18.49 -50.95 -44.34
CA ALA A 11 19.58 -50.18 -43.76
C ALA A 11 19.11 -49.51 -42.46
N THR A 12 19.77 -49.80 -41.34
CA THR A 12 19.54 -49.15 -40.06
C THR A 12 20.10 -47.74 -40.07
N LEU A 13 19.24 -46.72 -40.09
CA LEU A 13 19.61 -45.34 -39.78
C LEU A 13 19.97 -45.24 -38.29
N GLY A 14 21.21 -44.89 -37.99
CA GLY A 14 21.65 -44.55 -36.63
C GLY A 14 20.89 -43.32 -36.12
N ALA A 15 20.27 -43.45 -34.96
CA ALA A 15 19.61 -42.34 -34.27
C ALA A 15 20.66 -41.33 -33.76
N GLN A 16 20.59 -40.08 -34.22
CA GLN A 16 21.24 -38.96 -33.56
C GLN A 16 20.56 -38.73 -32.21
N GLN A 17 21.30 -38.88 -31.12
CA GLN A 17 20.87 -38.41 -29.80
C GLN A 17 20.75 -36.88 -29.84
N PRO A 18 19.64 -36.28 -29.38
CA PRO A 18 19.58 -34.84 -29.17
C PRO A 18 20.54 -34.51 -28.04
N SER A 19 21.51 -33.64 -28.32
CA SER A 19 22.33 -32.97 -27.32
C SER A 19 21.43 -32.22 -26.36
N GLU A 20 21.52 -32.53 -25.06
CA GLU A 20 20.91 -31.76 -23.99
C GLU A 20 21.47 -30.34 -24.02
N GLU A 21 20.68 -29.44 -24.61
CA GLU A 21 20.89 -28.01 -24.52
C GLU A 21 20.67 -27.62 -23.06
N SER A 22 21.77 -27.47 -22.34
CA SER A 22 21.81 -26.94 -20.98
C SER A 22 21.01 -25.64 -20.97
N LYS A 23 19.80 -25.69 -20.38
CA LYS A 23 18.97 -24.53 -20.11
C LYS A 23 19.82 -23.53 -19.33
N ALA A 24 20.33 -22.52 -20.02
CA ALA A 24 20.92 -21.36 -19.37
C ALA A 24 19.88 -20.85 -18.37
N ALA A 25 20.23 -20.88 -17.09
CA ALA A 25 19.40 -20.31 -16.04
C ALA A 25 19.09 -18.86 -16.45
N GLY A 26 17.80 -18.52 -16.53
CA GLY A 26 17.37 -17.15 -16.81
C GLY A 26 18.05 -16.17 -15.86
N PRO A 27 18.14 -14.88 -16.23
CA PRO A 27 18.74 -13.87 -15.37
C PRO A 27 18.11 -13.95 -13.97
N PRO A 28 18.92 -13.86 -12.89
CA PRO A 28 18.42 -14.00 -11.53
C PRO A 28 17.30 -12.98 -11.29
N GLU A 29 16.18 -13.45 -10.73
CA GLU A 29 15.05 -12.58 -10.41
C GLU A 29 15.50 -11.42 -9.50
N PRO A 30 15.04 -10.18 -9.75
CA PRO A 30 15.42 -9.04 -8.95
C PRO A 30 14.91 -9.23 -7.52
N ARG A 31 15.84 -9.29 -6.57
CA ARG A 31 15.54 -9.45 -5.14
C ARG A 31 14.72 -8.29 -4.59
N LEU A 32 14.90 -7.08 -5.15
CA LEU A 32 14.14 -5.90 -4.81
C LEU A 32 13.53 -5.35 -6.09
N SER A 33 12.23 -5.11 -6.06
CA SER A 33 11.47 -4.48 -7.15
C SER A 33 10.48 -3.49 -6.56
N GLY A 34 10.15 -2.44 -7.29
CA GLY A 34 9.22 -1.43 -6.80
C GLY A 34 9.38 -0.08 -7.48
N SER A 35 8.53 0.86 -7.09
CA SER A 35 8.58 2.25 -7.49
C SER A 35 8.45 3.18 -6.29
N VAL A 36 9.04 4.37 -6.41
CA VAL A 36 9.03 5.38 -5.35
C VAL A 36 8.82 6.74 -5.99
N ASP A 37 7.70 7.38 -5.65
CA ASP A 37 7.36 8.73 -6.10
C ASP A 37 7.58 9.73 -4.96
N VAL A 38 8.65 10.51 -5.08
CA VAL A 38 8.94 11.63 -4.18
C VAL A 38 8.81 12.94 -4.93
N GLY A 39 8.43 14.00 -4.21
CA GLY A 39 8.44 15.34 -4.77
C GLY A 39 8.26 16.41 -3.73
N TYR A 40 8.01 17.63 -4.19
CA TYR A 40 7.75 18.77 -3.33
C TYR A 40 6.42 19.39 -3.72
N ARG A 41 5.56 19.64 -2.74
CA ARG A 41 4.34 20.42 -2.96
C ARG A 41 4.60 21.83 -2.46
N ALA A 42 4.61 22.80 -3.37
CA ALA A 42 4.60 24.22 -3.06
C ALA A 42 3.15 24.73 -3.08
N LEU A 43 2.78 25.56 -2.10
CA LEU A 43 1.50 26.28 -2.11
C LEU A 43 1.79 27.72 -2.53
N SER A 44 1.57 28.06 -3.80
CA SER A 44 1.70 29.44 -4.28
C SER A 44 0.33 30.12 -4.26
N GLY A 45 0.25 31.29 -3.63
CA GLY A 45 -0.95 32.13 -3.68
C GLY A 45 -2.17 31.53 -2.97
N VAL A 46 -2.03 31.11 -1.71
CA VAL A 46 -3.21 30.94 -0.83
C VAL A 46 -3.80 32.34 -0.63
N GLY A 47 -4.67 32.76 -1.55
CA GLY A 47 -5.36 34.04 -1.48
C GLY A 47 -6.44 33.99 -0.40
N GLY A 48 -6.39 34.93 0.54
CA GLY A 48 -7.34 35.02 1.66
C GLY A 48 -6.83 34.35 2.94
N ASP A 49 -7.70 33.57 3.59
CA ASP A 49 -7.44 32.96 4.90
C ASP A 49 -6.97 31.49 4.80
N TYR A 50 -5.86 31.19 5.46
CA TYR A 50 -5.24 29.86 5.47
C TYR A 50 -6.13 28.80 6.13
N GLN A 51 -6.98 29.18 7.10
CA GLN A 51 -7.91 28.24 7.72
C GLN A 51 -9.00 27.80 6.74
N SER A 52 -9.44 28.70 5.86
CA SER A 52 -10.37 28.40 4.77
C SER A 52 -9.76 27.42 3.75
N TYR A 53 -8.48 27.58 3.38
CA TYR A 53 -7.76 26.61 2.53
C TYR A 53 -7.71 25.21 3.15
N ARG A 54 -7.36 25.12 4.43
CA ARG A 54 -7.32 23.85 5.17
C ARG A 54 -8.69 23.19 5.29
N SER A 55 -9.77 23.96 5.18
CA SER A 55 -11.14 23.43 5.28
C SER A 55 -11.61 22.74 3.99
N VAL A 56 -11.09 23.17 2.84
CA VAL A 56 -11.50 22.65 1.53
C VAL A 56 -10.51 21.61 1.00
N VAL A 57 -9.21 21.85 1.18
CA VAL A 57 -8.14 21.06 0.53
C VAL A 57 -7.25 20.35 1.57
N ASN A 58 -6.82 21.07 2.61
CA ASN A 58 -5.98 20.56 3.70
C ASN A 58 -4.68 19.85 3.28
N LEU A 59 -4.12 20.13 2.11
CA LEU A 59 -2.86 19.56 1.68
C LEU A 59 -1.71 20.41 2.25
N GLY A 60 -0.83 19.81 3.05
CA GLY A 60 0.34 20.53 3.56
C GLY A 60 1.33 20.88 2.45
N GLU A 61 2.05 21.99 2.61
CA GLU A 61 3.25 22.28 1.84
C GLU A 61 4.42 21.40 2.30
N GLY A 62 5.39 21.15 1.43
CA GLY A 62 6.66 20.54 1.78
C GLY A 62 7.03 19.31 0.95
N PRO A 63 8.13 18.63 1.30
CA PRO A 63 8.52 17.37 0.68
C PRO A 63 7.46 16.29 0.94
N LYS A 64 7.14 15.53 -0.11
CA LYS A 64 6.11 14.50 -0.12
C LYS A 64 6.70 13.18 -0.61
N LEU A 65 6.25 12.10 0.00
CA LEU A 65 6.30 10.76 -0.55
C LEU A 65 4.88 10.44 -1.03
N PHE A 66 4.65 10.56 -2.34
CA PHE A 66 3.35 10.34 -2.94
C PHE A 66 2.99 8.86 -2.93
N SER A 67 3.92 8.03 -3.38
CA SER A 67 3.78 6.60 -3.45
C SER A 67 5.13 5.93 -3.15
N LEU A 68 5.07 4.80 -2.49
CA LEU A 68 6.14 3.83 -2.39
C LEU A 68 5.46 2.48 -2.53
N ASP A 69 5.89 1.71 -3.51
CA ASP A 69 5.59 0.29 -3.59
C ASP A 69 6.91 -0.45 -3.73
N GLY A 70 7.11 -1.46 -2.89
CA GLY A 70 8.32 -2.26 -2.90
C GLY A 70 8.00 -3.69 -2.55
N ALA A 71 8.60 -4.62 -3.28
CA ALA A 71 8.59 -6.04 -3.01
C ALA A 71 10.04 -6.52 -2.88
N LEU A 72 10.35 -7.14 -1.74
CA LEU A 72 11.64 -7.75 -1.44
C LEU A 72 11.45 -9.26 -1.34
N LEU A 73 12.21 -10.00 -2.16
CA LEU A 73 12.32 -11.45 -2.15
C LEU A 73 13.61 -11.83 -1.43
N ASP A 74 13.50 -12.64 -0.36
CA ASP A 74 14.67 -13.18 0.35
C ASP A 74 14.94 -14.64 -0.07
N PRO A 75 15.98 -14.90 -0.88
CA PRO A 75 16.32 -16.26 -1.31
C PRO A 75 16.86 -17.12 -0.17
N SER A 76 17.22 -16.54 0.98
CA SER A 76 17.71 -17.29 2.14
C SER A 76 16.57 -17.83 3.01
N HIS A 77 15.32 -17.40 2.81
CA HIS A 77 14.13 -17.86 3.53
C HIS A 77 14.27 -17.88 5.07
N ARG A 78 15.12 -17.01 5.63
CA ARG A 78 15.46 -17.06 7.08
C ARG A 78 14.32 -16.53 7.92
N LEU A 79 13.79 -15.37 7.52
CA LEU A 79 12.72 -14.69 8.23
C LEU A 79 11.44 -14.70 7.39
N PHE A 80 11.52 -14.27 6.14
CA PHE A 80 10.40 -14.21 5.19
C PHE A 80 10.87 -14.70 3.81
N ASP A 81 9.92 -14.99 2.93
CA ASP A 81 10.17 -15.31 1.52
C ASP A 81 9.90 -14.08 0.65
N ARG A 82 8.87 -13.32 1.04
CA ARG A 82 8.47 -12.08 0.38
C ARG A 82 8.01 -11.05 1.41
N LEU A 83 8.45 -9.83 1.23
CA LEU A 83 8.07 -8.65 1.99
C LEU A 83 7.57 -7.59 1.02
N ASP A 84 6.29 -7.24 1.11
CA ASP A 84 5.69 -6.16 0.35
C ASP A 84 5.45 -4.96 1.28
N LEU A 85 5.90 -3.78 0.84
CA LEU A 85 5.68 -2.51 1.52
C LEU A 85 4.98 -1.55 0.56
N ARG A 86 3.89 -0.94 1.02
CA ARG A 86 3.18 0.12 0.30
C ARG A 86 2.94 1.31 1.21
N MET A 87 3.26 2.51 0.76
CA MET A 87 3.04 3.74 1.53
C MET A 87 2.57 4.85 0.61
N ASN A 88 1.48 5.53 0.98
CA ASN A 88 0.88 6.57 0.13
C ASN A 88 0.67 7.85 0.93
N SER A 89 0.88 8.98 0.25
CA SER A 89 0.52 10.32 0.72
C SER A 89 1.19 10.70 2.05
N TRP A 90 2.48 10.44 2.20
CA TRP A 90 3.26 10.82 3.37
C TRP A 90 3.91 12.20 3.18
N GLY A 91 4.08 12.94 4.29
CA GLY A 91 4.67 14.28 4.28
C GLY A 91 3.68 15.42 4.57
N GLY A 92 2.65 15.19 5.36
CA GLY A 92 1.70 16.23 5.78
C GLY A 92 0.44 16.34 4.91
N ASP A 93 0.08 15.24 4.23
CA ASP A 93 -1.23 15.12 3.60
C ASP A 93 -2.26 14.64 4.65
N PRO A 94 -3.54 15.03 4.49
CA PRO A 94 -4.56 14.75 5.48
C PRO A 94 -4.92 13.26 5.50
N TYR A 95 -4.69 12.55 4.41
CA TYR A 95 -4.89 11.12 4.33
C TYR A 95 -3.58 10.43 3.99
N ASN A 96 -3.13 9.52 4.83
CA ASN A 96 -1.96 8.70 4.54
C ASN A 96 -2.18 7.25 4.95
N THR A 97 -1.58 6.35 4.19
CA THR A 97 -1.71 4.90 4.40
C THR A 97 -0.35 4.23 4.34
N ALA A 98 -0.16 3.20 5.15
CA ALA A 98 0.92 2.25 4.97
C ALA A 98 0.37 0.84 5.09
N ARG A 99 0.90 -0.07 4.28
CA ARG A 99 0.61 -1.49 4.33
C ARG A 99 1.92 -2.25 4.23
N LEU A 100 2.12 -3.17 5.15
CA LEU A 100 3.27 -4.07 5.16
C LEU A 100 2.73 -5.50 5.17
N GLU A 101 3.21 -6.33 4.25
CA GLU A 101 2.88 -7.74 4.20
C GLU A 101 4.18 -8.55 4.19
N ALA A 102 4.34 -9.43 5.17
CA ALA A 102 5.48 -10.34 5.24
C ALA A 102 4.95 -11.76 5.22
N ARG A 103 5.44 -12.58 4.29
CA ARG A 103 5.00 -13.97 4.16
C ARG A 103 6.17 -14.93 4.15
N ARG A 104 5.97 -16.08 4.79
CA ARG A 104 6.84 -17.25 4.68
C ARG A 104 5.95 -18.46 4.38
N ASP A 105 6.13 -19.04 3.20
CA ASP A 105 5.26 -20.06 2.64
C ASP A 105 5.18 -21.27 3.58
N GLY A 106 3.95 -21.66 3.90
CA GLY A 106 3.65 -22.76 4.83
C GLY A 106 3.94 -22.49 6.32
N VAL A 107 4.50 -21.33 6.69
CA VAL A 107 4.83 -21.00 8.08
C VAL A 107 3.95 -19.89 8.62
N TYR A 108 3.93 -18.72 7.97
CA TYR A 108 3.13 -17.60 8.43
C TYR A 108 2.82 -16.60 7.31
N ARG A 109 1.75 -15.82 7.51
CA ARG A 109 1.45 -14.59 6.79
C ARG A 109 1.14 -13.50 7.80
N PHE A 110 1.89 -12.41 7.74
CA PHE A 110 1.74 -11.24 8.58
C PHE A 110 1.33 -10.06 7.73
N SER A 111 0.29 -9.33 8.14
CA SER A 111 -0.12 -8.08 7.52
C SER A 111 -0.31 -6.99 8.58
N LEU A 112 0.21 -5.81 8.27
CA LEU A 112 0.03 -4.58 9.03
C LEU A 112 -0.57 -3.54 8.09
N ASP A 113 -1.75 -3.03 8.42
CA ASP A 113 -2.41 -1.94 7.74
C ASP A 113 -2.51 -0.72 8.68
N TYR A 114 -1.98 0.40 8.22
CA TYR A 114 -2.01 1.69 8.90
C TYR A 114 -2.77 2.69 8.04
N ARG A 115 -3.75 3.36 8.63
CA ARG A 115 -4.54 4.40 7.97
C ARG A 115 -4.72 5.57 8.89
N ASN A 116 -4.39 6.77 8.42
CA ASN A 116 -4.59 7.99 9.17
C ASN A 116 -5.29 9.04 8.32
N ILE A 117 -6.31 9.66 8.92
CA ILE A 117 -7.19 10.64 8.30
C ILE A 117 -7.25 11.86 9.23
N ALA A 118 -6.88 13.03 8.72
CA ALA A 118 -7.00 14.32 9.37
C ALA A 118 -8.08 15.11 8.66
N TYR A 119 -9.14 15.43 9.39
CA TYR A 119 -10.24 16.26 8.92
C TYR A 119 -10.13 17.63 9.59
N PHE A 120 -10.01 18.68 8.77
CA PHE A 120 -9.98 20.06 9.24
C PHE A 120 -11.13 20.83 8.58
N ASN A 121 -11.91 21.57 9.36
CA ASN A 121 -12.95 22.45 8.86
C ASN A 121 -13.08 23.68 9.78
N PHE A 122 -12.82 24.85 9.23
CA PHE A 122 -12.91 26.15 9.88
C PHE A 122 -13.88 27.09 9.12
N LEU A 123 -14.79 26.57 8.29
CA LEU A 123 -15.76 27.41 7.59
C LEU A 123 -16.87 27.88 8.53
N PRO A 124 -17.27 29.18 8.47
CA PRO A 124 -18.38 29.68 9.26
C PRO A 124 -19.68 28.96 8.87
N SER A 125 -20.39 28.44 9.88
CA SER A 125 -21.70 27.82 9.71
C SER A 125 -22.73 28.87 9.28
N PHE A 126 -23.72 28.47 8.47
CA PHE A 126 -24.86 29.33 8.12
C PHE A 126 -25.69 29.75 9.36
N ALA A 127 -25.57 28.99 10.46
CA ALA A 127 -26.22 29.24 11.74
C ALA A 127 -25.22 29.80 12.78
N ASP A 128 -24.41 30.80 12.41
CA ASP A 128 -23.60 31.57 13.37
C ASP A 128 -24.40 32.80 13.84
N PRO A 129 -24.90 32.82 15.10
CA PRO A 129 -25.71 33.93 15.62
C PRO A 129 -24.94 35.24 15.76
N THR A 130 -23.60 35.21 15.59
CA THR A 130 -22.75 36.40 15.64
C THR A 130 -22.46 37.02 14.27
N ARG A 131 -22.89 36.34 13.19
CA ARG A 131 -22.74 36.80 11.80
C ARG A 131 -23.41 38.14 11.53
N GLU A 132 -24.59 38.39 12.13
CA GLU A 132 -25.30 39.68 12.02
C GLU A 132 -24.61 40.82 12.78
N ARG A 133 -23.69 40.49 13.71
CA ARG A 133 -22.92 41.46 14.52
C ARG A 133 -21.51 41.73 13.96
N GLY A 134 -21.18 41.19 12.78
CA GLY A 134 -19.85 41.33 12.17
C GLY A 134 -18.73 40.57 12.89
N LEU A 135 -19.09 39.67 13.80
CA LEU A 135 -18.17 38.80 14.54
C LEU A 135 -18.25 37.40 13.93
N PHE A 136 -17.11 36.84 13.52
CA PHE A 136 -17.03 35.50 12.95
C PHE A 136 -16.54 34.52 14.02
N LEU A 137 -17.39 34.21 15.01
CA LEU A 137 -17.05 33.21 16.03
C LEU A 137 -17.39 31.82 15.49
N ASN A 138 -16.38 31.13 14.97
CA ASN A 138 -16.56 29.80 14.40
C ASN A 138 -16.84 28.73 15.48
N GLN A 139 -18.11 28.54 15.84
CA GLN A 139 -18.58 27.54 16.81
C GLN A 139 -18.54 26.09 16.29
N ARG A 140 -18.10 25.85 15.04
CA ARG A 140 -17.96 24.52 14.43
C ARG A 140 -16.59 24.28 13.78
N ALA A 141 -15.53 24.90 14.31
CA ALA A 141 -14.17 24.52 13.96
C ALA A 141 -13.92 23.05 14.36
N LEU A 142 -13.81 22.18 13.37
CA LEU A 142 -13.53 20.76 13.54
C LEU A 142 -12.07 20.50 13.14
N ASP A 143 -11.25 20.08 14.09
CA ASP A 143 -9.95 19.49 13.81
C ASP A 143 -9.95 18.10 14.42
N SER A 144 -10.12 17.08 13.58
CA SER A 144 -10.32 15.69 14.00
C SER A 144 -9.37 14.75 13.26
N TYR A 145 -8.59 14.00 14.02
CA TYR A 145 -7.64 13.01 13.55
C TYR A 145 -8.16 11.62 13.89
N ARG A 146 -8.34 10.78 12.88
CA ARG A 146 -8.69 9.37 13.02
C ARG A 146 -7.55 8.49 12.52
N ARG A 147 -7.05 7.63 13.40
CA ARG A 147 -6.02 6.64 13.09
C ARG A 147 -6.57 5.24 13.33
N THR A 148 -6.36 4.37 12.35
CA THR A 148 -6.69 2.95 12.41
C THR A 148 -5.43 2.14 12.15
N ASP A 149 -5.08 1.29 13.10
CA ASP A 149 -3.96 0.35 13.03
C ASP A 149 -4.54 -1.08 13.08
N GLU A 150 -4.21 -1.91 12.10
CA GLU A 150 -4.68 -3.29 12.01
C GLU A 150 -3.49 -4.23 11.78
N LEU A 151 -3.40 -5.27 12.61
CA LEU A 151 -2.36 -6.27 12.62
C LEU A 151 -3.01 -7.64 12.51
N GLU A 152 -2.57 -8.47 11.57
CA GLU A 152 -3.02 -9.84 11.43
C GLU A 152 -1.81 -10.77 11.26
N LEU A 153 -1.81 -11.88 11.98
CA LEU A 153 -0.85 -12.96 11.85
C LEU A 153 -1.61 -14.27 11.67
N VAL A 154 -1.46 -14.88 10.50
CA VAL A 154 -1.95 -16.23 10.20
C VAL A 154 -0.77 -17.19 10.25
N LEU A 155 -0.92 -18.27 11.01
CA LEU A 155 0.06 -19.35 11.10
C LEU A 155 -0.36 -20.51 10.19
N LEU A 156 0.64 -21.17 9.59
CA LEU A 156 0.47 -22.37 8.78
C LEU A 156 -0.56 -22.20 7.64
N PRO A 157 -0.46 -21.14 6.81
CA PRO A 157 -1.42 -20.89 5.74
C PRO A 157 -1.47 -22.08 4.77
N GLY A 158 -2.67 -22.52 4.40
CA GLY A 158 -2.90 -23.66 3.50
C GLY A 158 -2.90 -25.04 4.15
N ARG A 159 -2.73 -25.14 5.48
CA ARG A 159 -2.88 -26.41 6.23
C ARG A 159 -4.31 -26.64 6.71
N ARG A 160 -4.59 -27.86 7.18
CA ARG A 160 -5.90 -28.27 7.74
C ARG A 160 -6.35 -27.39 8.91
N ILE A 161 -5.40 -26.91 9.72
CA ILE A 161 -5.64 -26.00 10.84
C ILE A 161 -4.78 -24.76 10.60
N MET A 162 -5.42 -23.59 10.62
CA MET A 162 -4.79 -22.29 10.39
C MET A 162 -5.11 -21.35 11.55
N PRO A 163 -4.31 -21.37 12.63
CA PRO A 163 -4.47 -20.43 13.73
C PRO A 163 -4.24 -19.00 13.22
N TYR A 164 -5.01 -18.04 13.72
CA TYR A 164 -4.81 -16.63 13.41
C TYR A 164 -4.96 -15.76 14.65
N VAL A 165 -4.25 -14.64 14.65
CA VAL A 165 -4.34 -13.59 15.67
C VAL A 165 -4.51 -12.27 14.93
N ALA A 166 -5.54 -11.52 15.30
CA ALA A 166 -5.81 -10.19 14.75
C ALA A 166 -5.93 -9.17 15.88
N TYR A 167 -5.39 -7.98 15.65
CA TYR A 167 -5.49 -6.83 16.54
C TYR A 167 -5.86 -5.60 15.73
N SER A 168 -6.92 -4.91 16.14
CA SER A 168 -7.35 -3.66 15.52
C SER A 168 -7.49 -2.58 16.58
N ARG A 169 -6.97 -1.40 16.27
CA ARG A 169 -7.08 -0.22 17.12
C ARG A 169 -7.54 0.96 16.29
N ASN A 170 -8.67 1.54 16.68
CA ASN A 170 -9.14 2.81 16.17
C ASN A 170 -9.00 3.88 17.24
N SER A 171 -8.36 4.99 16.91
CA SER A 171 -8.26 6.16 17.79
C SER A 171 -8.72 7.41 17.05
N SER A 172 -9.54 8.20 17.73
CA SER A 172 -9.99 9.51 17.24
C SER A 172 -9.60 10.57 18.26
N ARG A 173 -9.07 11.70 17.81
CA ARG A 173 -8.70 12.85 18.64
C ARG A 173 -9.09 14.14 17.93
N GLY A 174 -9.73 15.06 18.63
CA GLY A 174 -10.16 16.31 18.03
C GLY A 174 -11.20 17.06 18.84
N HIS A 175 -11.41 18.34 18.54
CA HIS A 175 -12.48 19.14 19.16
C HIS A 175 -13.69 19.04 18.24
N GLY A 176 -14.72 18.30 18.67
CA GLY A 176 -15.90 18.00 17.85
C GLY A 176 -16.90 19.15 17.75
N ILE A 177 -16.92 20.06 18.72
CA ILE A 177 -17.77 21.26 18.77
C ILE A 177 -17.32 22.03 20.02
N THR A 178 -16.96 23.30 19.89
CA THR A 178 -16.73 24.19 21.05
C THR A 178 -17.96 25.07 21.18
N THR A 179 -18.83 24.77 22.13
CA THR A 179 -19.92 25.68 22.53
C THR A 179 -19.39 26.65 23.57
N PHE A 180 -18.63 27.67 23.15
CA PHE A 180 -18.44 28.83 24.03
C PHE A 180 -19.68 29.70 23.94
N VAL A 181 -20.53 29.61 24.95
CA VAL A 181 -21.48 30.65 25.30
C VAL A 181 -20.72 31.61 26.21
N LEU A 182 -20.60 32.87 25.80
CA LEU A 182 -20.09 33.96 26.63
C LEU A 182 -21.26 34.91 26.93
#